data_AF-A0A1Y1IN18-F1
#
_entry.id   AF-A0A1Y1IN18-F1
#
_cell.length_a   1.000
_cell.length_b   1.000
_cell.length_c   1.000
_cell.angle_alpha   90.00
_cell.angle_beta   90.00
_cell.angle_gamma   90.00
#
_symmetry.space_group_name_H-M   'P 1'
#
loop_
_entity.id
_entity.type
_entity.pdbx_description
1 polymer ?
#
loop_
_entity_poly.entity_id
_entity_poly.type
_entity_poly.pdbx_seq_one_letter_code
_entity_poly.pdbx_strand_id
1 'polypeptide(L)'
;MKRGRRGLYAGERIRFGDQISEDGGNRTKRTWKPNVQWKRVFSLALDEMVRIRMTTQALHQIDAAGGIDEYLLNTPQEKLNSDVGMKLRGRIVEALAIRKKERLAQVSQ
;
A
#
# COMPACT_ATOMS: atom_id res chain seq x y z
N MET A 1 -11.99 -9.42 -5.61
CA MET A 1 -12.46 -8.12 -5.04
C MET A 1 -11.80 -6.94 -5.79
N LYS A 2 -12.57 -6.13 -6.52
CA LYS A 2 -12.03 -4.99 -7.31
C LYS A 2 -11.51 -3.80 -6.46
N ARG A 3 -11.82 -3.76 -5.15
CA ARG A 3 -11.46 -2.61 -4.28
C ARG A 3 -10.03 -2.72 -3.72
N GLY A 4 -9.59 -3.92 -3.32
CA GLY A 4 -8.22 -4.14 -2.80
C GLY A 4 -7.13 -3.73 -3.80
N ARG A 5 -7.37 -4.01 -5.09
CA ARG A 5 -6.44 -3.64 -6.17
C ARG A 5 -6.23 -2.13 -6.38
N ARG A 6 -7.16 -1.29 -5.91
CA ARG A 6 -7.16 0.17 -6.14
C ARG A 6 -6.47 0.99 -5.05
N GLY A 7 -5.88 0.34 -4.05
CA GLY A 7 -5.18 1.02 -2.95
C GLY A 7 -4.21 0.07 -2.25
N LEU A 8 -3.62 0.51 -1.15
CA LEU A 8 -2.70 -0.29 -0.35
C LEU A 8 -3.44 -0.85 0.87
N TYR A 9 -3.65 -2.16 0.89
CA TYR A 9 -4.45 -2.83 1.93
C TYR A 9 -3.62 -3.74 2.84
N ALA A 10 -2.33 -3.95 2.55
CA ALA A 10 -1.43 -4.78 3.37
C ALA A 10 -2.00 -6.18 3.69
N GLY A 11 -2.70 -6.80 2.75
CA GLY A 11 -3.35 -8.10 2.93
C GLY A 11 -4.68 -8.06 3.72
N GLU A 12 -5.11 -6.90 4.22
CA GLU A 12 -6.40 -6.76 4.86
C GLU A 12 -7.54 -6.95 3.86
N ARG A 13 -8.50 -7.78 4.27
CA ARG A 13 -9.70 -8.10 3.50
C ARG A 13 -10.93 -7.96 4.38
N ILE A 14 -12.06 -7.74 3.73
CA ILE A 14 -13.36 -7.79 4.40
C ILE A 14 -13.53 -9.19 4.99
N ARG A 15 -13.82 -9.25 6.29
CA ARG A 15 -14.14 -10.51 6.98
C ARG A 15 -15.65 -10.66 7.04
N PHE A 16 -16.14 -11.85 6.79
CA PHE A 16 -17.54 -12.22 6.87
C PHE A 16 -17.70 -13.22 8.02
N GLY A 17 -18.82 -13.14 8.73
CA GLY A 17 -19.14 -14.06 9.80
C GLY A 17 -20.47 -13.71 10.43
N ASP A 18 -20.67 -14.16 11.66
CA ASP A 18 -21.92 -14.00 12.38
C ASP A 18 -21.70 -13.16 13.64
N GLN A 19 -22.68 -12.33 13.97
CA GLN A 19 -22.85 -11.77 15.29
C GLN A 19 -23.74 -12.75 16.08
N ILE A 20 -23.27 -13.16 17.26
CA ILE A 20 -23.96 -14.09 18.14
C ILE A 20 -24.63 -13.27 19.24
N SER A 21 -25.92 -13.50 19.50
CA SER A 21 -26.62 -12.88 20.64
C SER A 21 -26.12 -13.45 21.96
N GLU A 22 -25.98 -12.60 22.97
CA GLU A 22 -25.46 -12.95 24.30
C GLU A 22 -26.29 -14.04 24.99
N ASP A 23 -27.62 -13.88 25.05
CA ASP A 23 -28.49 -14.78 25.82
C ASP A 23 -29.00 -15.99 25.04
N GLY A 24 -29.22 -15.84 23.72
CA GLY A 24 -29.97 -16.82 22.92
C GLY A 24 -29.16 -17.56 21.85
N GLY A 25 -27.86 -17.29 21.71
CA GLY A 25 -27.01 -17.90 20.68
C GLY A 25 -27.46 -17.66 19.22
N ASN A 26 -28.40 -16.74 18.99
CA ASN A 26 -28.93 -16.40 17.68
C ASN A 26 -27.82 -15.82 16.80
N ARG A 27 -27.74 -16.29 15.55
CA ARG A 27 -26.68 -15.93 14.61
C ARG A 27 -27.22 -14.99 13.53
N THR A 28 -26.68 -13.78 13.49
CA THR A 28 -27.01 -12.79 12.46
C THR A 28 -25.78 -12.51 11.60
N LYS A 29 -25.91 -12.60 10.28
CA LYS A 29 -24.79 -12.33 9.36
C LYS A 29 -24.26 -10.90 9.55
N ARG A 30 -22.94 -10.77 9.76
CA ARG A 30 -22.24 -9.49 9.89
C ARG A 30 -20.99 -9.45 9.02
N THR A 31 -20.59 -8.23 8.67
CA THR A 31 -19.37 -7.95 7.90
C THR A 31 -18.47 -6.99 8.67
N TRP A 32 -17.18 -7.30 8.75
CA TRP A 32 -16.15 -6.41 9.30
C TRP A 32 -15.31 -5.84 8.17
N LYS A 33 -15.31 -4.51 8.05
CA LYS A 33 -14.57 -3.78 7.02
C LYS A 33 -13.25 -3.26 7.62
N PRO A 34 -12.14 -3.31 6.87
CA PRO A 34 -10.90 -2.69 7.31
C PRO A 34 -11.04 -1.16 7.37
N ASN A 35 -10.22 -0.52 8.22
CA ASN A 35 -10.19 0.94 8.35
C ASN A 35 -9.39 1.55 7.18
N VAL A 36 -10.10 1.97 6.13
CA VAL A 36 -9.51 2.52 4.90
C VAL A 36 -9.68 4.03 4.86
N GLN A 37 -8.57 4.75 4.70
CA GLN A 37 -8.55 6.20 4.66
C GLN A 37 -7.86 6.72 3.38
N TRP A 38 -8.22 7.91 2.95
CA TRP A 38 -7.45 8.64 1.95
C TRP A 38 -6.32 9.39 2.63
N LYS A 39 -5.08 9.11 2.23
CA LYS A 39 -3.91 9.82 2.75
C LYS A 39 -2.97 10.22 1.62
N ARG A 40 -2.18 11.25 1.88
CA ARG A 40 -1.08 11.70 1.03
C ARG A 40 0.21 11.29 1.72
N VAL A 41 1.06 10.59 1.00
CA VAL A 41 2.37 10.13 1.47
C VAL A 41 3.42 10.64 0.48
N PHE A 42 4.55 11.07 1.02
CA PHE A 42 5.62 11.64 0.22
C PHE A 42 6.50 10.52 -0.36
N SER A 43 6.82 10.60 -1.65
CA SER A 43 7.78 9.72 -2.31
C SER A 43 9.06 10.50 -2.59
N LEU A 44 10.20 10.01 -2.06
CA LEU A 44 11.52 10.63 -2.22
C LEU A 44 12.06 10.42 -3.63
N ALA A 45 11.78 9.26 -4.22
CA ALA A 45 12.18 8.93 -5.59
C ALA A 45 11.50 9.82 -6.63
N LEU A 46 10.24 10.21 -6.38
CA LEU A 46 9.45 11.03 -7.30
C LEU A 46 9.41 12.51 -6.93
N ASP A 47 9.83 12.87 -5.71
CA ASP A 47 9.73 14.23 -5.15
C ASP A 47 8.29 14.77 -5.17
N GLU A 48 7.30 13.90 -4.98
CA GLU A 48 5.89 14.25 -5.05
C GLU A 48 5.06 13.63 -3.90
N MET A 49 3.95 14.30 -3.56
CA MET A 49 2.95 13.80 -2.61
C MET A 49 1.92 12.92 -3.32
N VAL A 50 1.98 11.61 -3.12
CA VAL A 50 1.07 10.66 -3.77
C VAL A 50 -0.17 10.43 -2.91
N ARG A 51 -1.36 10.62 -3.49
CA ARG A 51 -2.65 10.39 -2.81
C ARG A 51 -3.17 8.98 -3.10
N ILE A 52 -3.25 8.13 -2.07
CA ILE A 52 -3.70 6.74 -2.20
C ILE A 52 -4.70 6.39 -1.09
N ARG A 53 -5.59 5.42 -1.35
CA ARG A 53 -6.39 4.78 -0.29
C ARG A 53 -5.55 3.73 0.42
N MET A 54 -5.43 3.88 1.73
CA MET A 54 -4.57 3.04 2.54
C MET A 54 -5.33 2.53 3.76
N THR A 55 -5.03 1.30 4.18
CA THR A 55 -5.42 0.83 5.51
C THR A 55 -4.50 1.39 6.58
N THR A 56 -4.96 1.44 7.83
CA THR A 56 -4.11 1.83 8.97
C THR A 56 -2.89 0.91 9.12
N GLN A 57 -3.06 -0.38 8.83
CA GLN A 57 -1.95 -1.33 8.82
C GLN A 57 -0.93 -1.03 7.71
N ALA A 58 -1.40 -0.65 6.52
CA ALA A 58 -0.50 -0.26 5.42
C ALA A 58 0.27 1.03 5.74
N LEU A 59 -0.36 1.99 6.42
CA LEU A 59 0.33 3.19 6.92
C LEU A 59 1.44 2.80 7.90
N HIS A 60 1.14 1.98 8.90
CA HIS A 60 2.12 1.53 9.87
C HIS A 60 3.29 0.77 9.22
N GLN A 61 3.03 -0.08 8.22
CA GLN A 61 4.10 -0.80 7.50
C GLN A 61 4.97 0.13 6.65
N ILE A 62 4.39 1.21 6.11
CA ILE A 62 5.14 2.23 5.38
C ILE A 62 6.08 2.98 6.32
N ASP A 63 5.57 3.38 7.50
CA ASP A 63 6.39 4.05 8.51
C ASP A 63 7.51 3.13 9.01
N ALA A 64 7.19 1.84 9.26
CA ALA A 64 8.17 0.84 9.69
C ALA A 64 9.22 0.52 8.61
N ALA A 65 8.87 0.63 7.32
CA ALA A 65 9.82 0.46 6.22
C ALA A 65 10.70 1.70 6.00
N GLY A 66 10.36 2.85 6.60
CA GLY A 66 11.08 4.12 6.42
C GLY A 66 10.59 4.97 5.26
N GLY A 67 9.47 4.61 4.61
CA GLY A 67 8.97 5.34 3.45
C GLY A 67 8.07 4.50 2.55
N ILE A 68 7.29 5.16 1.68
CA ILE A 68 6.47 4.46 0.70
C ILE A 68 7.33 3.79 -0.38
N ASP A 69 8.47 4.39 -0.72
CA ASP A 69 9.35 3.88 -1.76
C ASP A 69 10.00 2.57 -1.31
N GLU A 70 10.58 2.56 -0.12
CA GLU A 70 11.16 1.39 0.54
C GLU A 70 10.11 0.30 0.71
N TYR A 71 8.91 0.65 1.18
CA TYR A 71 7.81 -0.31 1.32
C TYR A 71 7.47 -0.99 -0.02
N LEU A 72 7.35 -0.23 -1.11
CA LEU A 72 6.97 -0.76 -2.42
C LEU A 72 8.09 -1.57 -3.08
N LEU A 73 9.36 -1.20 -2.84
CA LEU A 73 10.52 -1.92 -3.36
C LEU A 73 10.73 -3.25 -2.62
N ASN A 74 10.60 -3.25 -1.29
CA ASN A 74 10.82 -4.41 -0.44
C ASN A 74 9.66 -5.40 -0.44
N THR A 75 8.43 -4.93 -0.67
CA THR A 75 7.25 -5.81 -0.63
C THR A 75 7.13 -6.64 -1.92
N PRO A 76 7.01 -7.98 -1.83
CA PRO A 76 6.74 -8.84 -2.99
C PRO A 76 5.38 -8.54 -3.62
N GLN A 77 5.27 -8.69 -4.94
CA GLN A 77 4.05 -8.40 -5.70
C GLN A 77 2.81 -9.16 -5.18
N GLU A 78 3.00 -10.42 -4.78
CA GLU A 78 1.95 -11.27 -4.21
C GLU A 78 1.35 -10.69 -2.92
N LYS A 79 2.21 -10.15 -2.05
CA LYS A 79 1.79 -9.53 -0.79
C LYS A 79 1.19 -8.15 -0.99
N LEU A 80 1.70 -7.39 -1.97
CA LEU A 80 1.22 -6.05 -2.28
C LEU A 80 -0.21 -6.08 -2.82
N ASN A 81 -0.51 -7.03 -3.73
CA ASN A 81 -1.84 -7.28 -4.32
C ASN A 81 -2.60 -5.99 -4.71
N SER A 82 -1.88 -5.03 -5.31
CA SER A 82 -2.37 -3.69 -5.62
C SER A 82 -1.90 -3.24 -7.00
N ASP A 83 -2.83 -2.98 -7.91
CA ASP A 83 -2.53 -2.48 -9.25
C ASP A 83 -1.94 -1.06 -9.17
N VAL A 84 -2.45 -0.25 -8.24
CA VAL A 84 -1.94 1.11 -7.99
C VAL A 84 -0.53 1.06 -7.39
N GLY A 85 -0.31 0.16 -6.43
CA GLY A 85 1.01 -0.04 -5.84
C GLY A 85 2.05 -0.49 -6.88
N MET A 86 1.68 -1.40 -7.77
CA MET A 86 2.57 -1.85 -8.85
C MET A 86 2.89 -0.74 -9.85
N LYS A 87 1.90 0.08 -10.24
CA LYS A 87 2.13 1.24 -11.11
C LYS A 87 3.06 2.26 -10.47
N LEU A 88 2.86 2.55 -9.18
CA LEU A 88 3.71 3.47 -8.45
C LEU A 88 5.14 2.94 -8.31
N ARG A 89 5.29 1.64 -8.01
CA ARG A 89 6.60 0.96 -7.99
C ARG A 89 7.33 1.09 -9.32
N GLY A 90 6.64 0.92 -10.45
CA GLY A 90 7.22 1.13 -11.78
C GLY A 90 7.78 2.54 -11.96
N ARG A 91 6.98 3.56 -11.65
CA ARG A 91 7.42 4.97 -11.70
C ARG A 91 8.65 5.23 -10.83
N ILE A 92 8.69 4.66 -9.62
CA ILE A 92 9.82 4.79 -8.70
C ILE A 92 11.08 4.15 -9.28
N VAL A 93 10.99 2.93 -9.81
CA VAL A 93 12.13 2.22 -10.42
C VAL A 93 12.68 2.99 -11.62
N GLU A 94 11.80 3.53 -12.47
CA GLU A 94 12.18 4.37 -13.61
C GLU A 94 12.91 5.65 -13.14
N ALA A 95 12.34 6.37 -12.18
CA ALA A 95 12.95 7.59 -11.64
C ALA A 95 14.32 7.32 -11.00
N LEU A 96 14.46 6.22 -10.25
CA LEU A 96 15.74 5.80 -9.66
C LEU A 96 16.76 5.42 -10.73
N ALA A 97 16.34 4.76 -11.82
CA ALA A 97 17.21 4.40 -12.92
C ALA A 97 17.74 5.64 -13.67
N ILE A 98 16.88 6.65 -13.90
CA ILE A 98 17.26 7.93 -14.51
C ILE A 98 18.29 8.65 -13.63
N ARG A 99 17.99 8.84 -12.34
CA ARG A 99 18.91 9.48 -11.37
C ARG A 99 20.24 8.76 -11.27
N LYS A 100 20.24 7.42 -11.36
CA LYS A 100 21.48 6.62 -11.37
C LYS A 100 22.32 6.89 -12.62
N LYS A 101 21.70 6.96 -13.80
CA LYS A 101 22.40 7.30 -15.06
C LYS A 101 23.02 8.70 -15.01
N GLU A 102 22.27 9.68 -14.52
CA GLU A 102 22.74 11.06 -14.35
C GLU A 102 23.96 11.13 -13.41
N ARG A 103 23.87 10.44 -12.26
CA ARG A 103 24.99 10.36 -11.31
C ARG A 103 26.24 9.70 -11.91
N LEU A 104 26.07 8.63 -12.69
CA LEU A 104 27.19 7.97 -13.37
C LEU A 104 27.85 8.88 -14.41
N ALA A 105 27.06 9.66 -15.16
CA ALA A 105 27.58 10.61 -16.14
C ALA A 105 28.38 11.75 -15.48
N GLN A 106 27.96 12.21 -14.29
CA GLN A 106 28.68 13.24 -13.52
C GLN A 106 30.01 12.77 -12.95
N VAL A 107 30.15 11.47 -12.62
CA VAL A 107 31.39 10.91 -12.04
C VAL A 107 32.46 10.65 -13.12
N SER A 108 32.05 10.50 -14.38
CA SER A 108 32.95 10.26 -15.52
C SER A 108 33.53 11.53 -16.16
N GLN A 109 33.13 12.72 -15.69
CA GLN A 109 33.66 14.03 -16.11
C GLN A 109 34.68 14.53 -15.10
#